data_AF-U9TT55-F1
#
_entry.id   AF-U9TT55-F1
#
_cell.length_a   1.000
_cell.length_b   1.000
_cell.length_c   1.000
_cell.angle_alpha   90.00
_cell.angle_beta   90.00
_cell.angle_gamma   90.00
#
_symmetry.space_group_name_H-M   'P 1'
#
loop_
_entity.id
_entity.type
_entity.pdbx_description
1 polymer ?
#
loop_
_entity_poly.entity_id
_entity_poly.type
_entity_poly.pdbx_seq_one_letter_code
_entity_poly.pdbx_strand_id
1 'polypeptide(L)'
;TLSDVLNNETSYPYSLDDFATFLDQTFCLENLEFYLAVKRYRYYASNYFNSNNSATSLLMSDITDIPEVPEDYYFDDASLRGDTPAHMEFLKQKLVDIITTFILPNSPKEINILSVTRDDLLTNVFQYNNYHPSILDPVRNQVYELMQASSFNQFL
;
A
#
# COMPACT_ATOMS: atom_id res chain seq x y z
N THR A 1 13.64 -5.24 12.83
CA THR A 1 13.99 -5.04 11.40
C THR A 1 13.08 -3.97 10.80
N LEU A 2 13.34 -3.47 9.59
CA LEU A 2 12.40 -2.52 8.94
C LEU A 2 11.00 -3.13 8.79
N SER A 3 10.93 -4.44 8.49
CA SER A 3 9.65 -5.15 8.40
C SER A 3 8.87 -5.07 9.71
N ASP A 4 9.53 -5.32 10.85
CA ASP A 4 8.89 -5.30 12.17
C ASP A 4 8.33 -3.90 12.48
N VAL A 5 9.07 -2.84 12.15
CA VAL A 5 8.60 -1.45 12.31
C VAL A 5 7.37 -1.18 11.44
N LEU A 6 7.40 -1.56 10.16
CA LEU A 6 6.28 -1.37 9.22
C LEU A 6 5.05 -2.23 9.53
N ASN A 7 5.21 -3.24 10.38
CA ASN A 7 4.13 -4.11 10.86
C ASN A 7 3.64 -3.76 12.28
N ASN A 8 4.13 -2.68 12.89
CA ASN A 8 3.83 -2.32 14.29
C ASN A 8 4.22 -3.40 15.31
N GLU A 9 5.27 -4.19 15.01
CA GLU A 9 5.78 -5.23 15.91
C GLU A 9 6.88 -4.71 16.86
N THR A 10 7.22 -3.44 16.74
CA THR A 10 8.21 -2.75 17.59
C THR A 10 7.54 -1.77 18.55
N SER A 11 8.27 -1.34 19.57
CA SER A 11 7.80 -0.37 20.56
C SER A 11 8.78 0.81 20.66
N TYR A 12 8.36 1.87 21.36
CA TYR A 12 9.22 3.01 21.66
C TYR A 12 10.62 2.56 22.14
N PRO A 13 11.72 3.16 21.65
CA PRO A 13 11.81 4.33 20.77
C PRO A 13 11.90 4.02 19.27
N TYR A 14 11.56 2.79 18.85
CA TYR A 14 11.68 2.32 17.48
C TYR A 14 10.33 1.90 16.89
N SER A 15 9.24 2.54 17.31
CA SER A 15 7.89 2.26 16.79
C SER A 15 7.72 2.80 15.37
N LEU A 16 6.61 2.44 14.72
CA LEU A 16 6.21 3.03 13.44
C LEU A 16 6.07 4.56 13.52
N ASP A 17 5.54 5.07 14.64
CA ASP A 17 5.34 6.50 14.86
C ASP A 17 6.68 7.24 15.04
N ASP A 18 7.61 6.62 15.77
CA ASP A 18 8.98 7.13 15.90
C ASP A 18 9.68 7.19 14.53
N PHE A 19 9.52 6.15 13.72
CA PHE A 19 10.09 6.09 12.37
C PHE A 19 9.44 7.10 11.42
N ALA A 20 8.12 7.27 11.48
CA ALA A 20 7.40 8.29 10.71
C ALA A 20 7.88 9.70 11.07
N THR A 21 8.05 9.97 12.37
CA THR A 21 8.58 11.25 12.88
C THR A 21 10.01 11.49 12.36
N PHE A 22 10.87 10.47 12.38
CA PHE A 22 12.23 10.57 11.83
C PHE A 22 12.22 10.85 10.32
N LEU A 23 11.35 10.19 9.56
CA LEU A 23 11.25 10.41 8.11
C LEU A 23 10.71 11.80 7.76
N ASP A 24 9.80 12.35 8.56
CA ASP A 24 9.33 13.73 8.41
C ASP A 24 10.47 14.73 8.59
N GLN A 25 11.31 14.52 9.61
CA GLN A 25 12.49 15.37 9.87
C GLN A 25 13.57 15.26 8.80
N THR A 26 13.67 14.10 8.13
CA THR A 26 14.65 13.84 7.07
C THR A 26 14.11 14.05 5.66
N PHE A 27 12.90 14.59 5.52
CA PHE A 27 12.25 14.88 4.24
C PHE A 27 12.15 13.64 3.32
N CYS A 28 11.88 12.47 3.91
CA CYS A 28 11.74 11.20 3.21
C CYS A 28 10.41 10.48 3.53
N LEU A 29 9.47 11.20 4.15
CA LEU A 29 8.18 10.68 4.63
C LEU A 29 7.31 10.11 3.49
N GLU A 30 7.43 10.65 2.28
CA GLU A 30 6.70 10.20 1.11
C GLU A 30 6.90 8.72 0.81
N ASN A 31 8.08 8.17 1.12
CA ASN A 31 8.39 6.76 0.92
C ASN A 31 7.55 5.86 1.85
N LEU A 32 7.39 6.26 3.11
CA LEU A 32 6.57 5.55 4.08
C LEU A 32 5.08 5.69 3.75
N GLU A 33 4.64 6.91 3.43
CA GLU A 33 3.24 7.16 3.06
C GLU A 33 2.82 6.38 1.82
N PHE A 34 3.69 6.34 0.80
CA PHE A 34 3.49 5.49 -0.37
C PHE A 34 3.39 4.02 0.03
N TYR A 35 4.33 3.51 0.82
CA TYR A 35 4.35 2.10 1.24
C TYR A 35 3.04 1.73 1.97
N LEU A 36 2.58 2.57 2.89
CA LEU A 36 1.32 2.37 3.62
C LEU A 36 0.09 2.53 2.71
N ALA A 37 0.12 3.42 1.71
CA ALA A 37 -0.93 3.54 0.71
C ALA A 37 -1.06 2.25 -0.13
N VAL A 38 0.06 1.67 -0.56
CA VAL A 38 0.08 0.38 -1.27
C VAL A 38 -0.43 -0.74 -0.37
N LYS A 39 0.00 -0.81 0.90
CA LYS A 39 -0.48 -1.82 1.87
C LYS A 39 -2.02 -1.76 2.01
N ARG A 40 -2.59 -0.56 2.11
CA ARG A 40 -4.05 -0.33 2.13
C ARG A 40 -4.73 -0.73 0.83
N TYR A 41 -4.16 -0.35 -0.31
CA TYR A 41 -4.70 -0.74 -1.61
C TYR A 41 -4.76 -2.26 -1.79
N ARG A 42 -3.74 -3.00 -1.35
CA ARG A 42 -3.74 -4.47 -1.39
C ARG A 42 -4.85 -5.07 -0.52
N TYR A 43 -5.11 -4.48 0.64
CA TYR A 43 -6.22 -4.91 1.50
C TYR A 43 -7.57 -4.74 0.78
N TYR A 44 -7.82 -3.56 0.20
CA TYR A 44 -9.05 -3.31 -0.57
C TYR A 44 -9.18 -4.26 -1.77
N ALA A 45 -8.09 -4.48 -2.51
CA ALA A 45 -8.10 -5.33 -3.67
C ALA A 45 -8.29 -6.81 -3.32
N SER A 46 -7.65 -7.29 -2.24
CA SER A 46 -7.85 -8.65 -1.73
C SER A 46 -9.32 -8.89 -1.40
N ASN A 47 -9.98 -7.95 -0.70
CA ASN A 47 -11.39 -8.07 -0.38
C ASN A 47 -12.27 -8.15 -1.65
N TYR A 48 -11.96 -7.35 -2.68
CA TYR A 48 -12.66 -7.38 -3.96
C TYR A 48 -12.47 -8.69 -4.73
N PHE A 49 -11.21 -9.11 -4.94
CA PHE A 49 -10.90 -10.31 -5.71
C PHE A 49 -11.32 -11.59 -4.97
N ASN A 50 -11.25 -11.62 -3.65
CA ASN A 50 -11.77 -12.74 -2.86
C ASN A 50 -13.30 -12.78 -2.88
N SER A 51 -13.98 -11.64 -2.77
CA SER A 51 -15.46 -11.57 -2.88
C SER A 51 -15.96 -12.08 -4.23
N ASN A 52 -15.23 -11.81 -5.32
CA ASN A 52 -15.56 -12.31 -6.66
C ASN A 52 -15.31 -13.81 -6.84
N ASN A 53 -14.47 -14.43 -6.02
CA ASN A 53 -14.28 -15.89 -5.99
C ASN A 53 -15.31 -16.60 -5.08
N SER A 54 -16.06 -15.86 -4.26
CA SER A 54 -16.96 -16.41 -3.23
C SER A 54 -18.42 -16.60 -3.68
N ALA A 55 -18.73 -16.61 -4.98
CA ALA A 55 -20.00 -17.20 -5.43
C ALA A 55 -20.08 -18.72 -5.16
N THR A 56 -19.01 -19.35 -4.66
CA THR A 56 -18.95 -20.80 -4.35
C THR A 56 -18.39 -21.19 -2.98
N SER A 57 -18.26 -20.29 -1.98
CA SER A 57 -17.94 -20.76 -0.62
C SER A 57 -18.58 -19.92 0.49
N LEU A 58 -19.54 -20.56 1.15
CA LEU A 58 -20.12 -20.18 2.44
C LEU A 58 -19.02 -20.13 3.53
N LEU A 59 -19.41 -19.62 4.71
CA LEU A 59 -18.74 -19.84 6.00
C LEU A 59 -17.47 -19.01 6.23
N MET A 60 -17.69 -17.92 6.97
CA MET A 60 -16.84 -17.55 8.09
C MET A 60 -16.39 -18.79 8.86
N SER A 61 -15.15 -19.27 8.68
CA SER A 61 -14.46 -20.03 9.75
C SER A 61 -12.96 -20.27 9.59
N ASP A 62 -12.32 -20.22 8.41
CA ASP A 62 -10.93 -20.74 8.34
C ASP A 62 -9.97 -19.86 7.53
N ILE A 63 -9.58 -18.71 8.07
CA ILE A 63 -8.32 -18.06 7.71
C ILE A 63 -7.55 -17.76 8.99
N THR A 64 -6.67 -18.69 9.37
CA THR A 64 -5.80 -18.63 10.56
C THR A 64 -4.51 -17.81 10.34
N ASP A 65 -4.40 -17.01 9.28
CA ASP A 65 -3.17 -16.29 8.89
C ASP A 65 -3.41 -14.81 8.55
N ILE A 66 -4.47 -14.18 9.07
CA ILE A 66 -4.58 -12.72 9.05
C ILE A 66 -3.90 -12.23 10.34
N PRO A 67 -2.79 -11.47 10.29
CA PRO A 67 -2.26 -10.82 11.49
C PRO A 67 -3.39 -9.99 12.11
N GLU A 68 -3.64 -10.12 13.41
CA GLU A 68 -4.58 -9.25 14.14
C GLU A 68 -4.20 -7.80 13.88
N VAL A 69 -4.87 -7.19 12.91
CA VAL A 69 -4.76 -5.75 12.66
C VAL A 69 -5.48 -5.09 13.83
N PRO A 70 -4.82 -4.22 14.61
CA PRO A 70 -5.46 -3.49 15.71
C PRO A 70 -6.75 -2.83 15.23
N GLU A 71 -7.81 -2.83 16.05
CA GLU A 71 -9.14 -2.28 15.70
C GLU A 71 -9.06 -0.86 15.11
N ASP A 72 -8.08 -0.06 15.55
CA ASP A 72 -7.82 1.30 15.09
C ASP A 72 -7.33 1.39 13.61
N TYR A 73 -7.01 0.27 12.98
CA TYR A 73 -6.62 0.17 11.57
C TYR A 73 -7.69 -0.47 10.67
N TYR A 74 -8.84 -0.89 11.22
CA TYR A 74 -10.00 -1.21 10.39
C TYR A 74 -10.54 0.08 9.80
N PHE A 75 -10.16 0.35 8.55
CA PHE A 75 -10.81 1.37 7.75
C PHE A 75 -12.26 0.94 7.55
N ASP A 76 -13.19 1.45 8.37
CA ASP A 76 -14.64 1.39 8.17
C ASP A 76 -14.99 2.23 6.92
N ASP A 77 -14.51 1.77 5.77
CA ASP A 77 -14.81 2.38 4.50
C ASP A 77 -16.12 1.74 4.04
N ALA A 78 -17.23 2.42 4.32
CA ALA A 78 -18.58 2.03 3.94
C ALA A 78 -18.70 1.66 2.44
N SER A 79 -17.74 2.08 1.62
CA SER A 79 -17.57 1.74 0.21
C SER A 79 -17.33 0.23 -0.03
N LEU A 80 -16.83 -0.52 0.95
CA LEU A 80 -16.69 -1.98 0.91
C LEU A 80 -18.03 -2.74 1.10
N ARG A 81 -19.14 -2.01 1.31
CA ARG A 81 -20.50 -2.58 1.41
C ARG A 81 -21.32 -2.44 0.12
N GLY A 82 -20.75 -1.88 -0.95
CA GLY A 82 -21.42 -1.63 -2.24
C GLY A 82 -21.63 -2.89 -3.09
N ASP A 83 -22.20 -2.75 -4.29
CA ASP A 83 -22.23 -3.83 -5.29
C ASP A 83 -20.86 -3.97 -5.99
N THR A 84 -20.65 -5.05 -6.77
CA THR A 84 -19.36 -5.33 -7.44
C THR A 84 -18.87 -4.18 -8.34
N PRO A 85 -19.72 -3.46 -9.09
CA PRO A 85 -19.29 -2.29 -9.86
C PRO A 85 -18.78 -1.12 -9.00
N ALA A 86 -19.44 -0.81 -7.87
CA ALA A 86 -18.98 0.25 -6.97
C ALA A 86 -17.60 -0.06 -6.37
N HIS A 87 -17.33 -1.33 -6.06
CA HIS A 87 -16.02 -1.75 -5.56
C HIS A 87 -14.89 -1.61 -6.59
N MET A 88 -15.16 -1.92 -7.86
CA MET A 88 -14.15 -1.78 -8.92
C MET A 88 -13.78 -0.30 -9.15
N GLU A 89 -14.78 0.59 -9.20
CA GLU A 89 -14.52 2.02 -9.36
C GLU A 89 -13.79 2.59 -8.14
N PHE A 90 -14.10 2.12 -6.94
CA PHE A 90 -13.35 2.45 -5.72
C PHE A 90 -11.87 2.05 -5.83
N LEU A 91 -11.57 0.82 -6.26
CA LEU A 91 -10.18 0.38 -6.46
C LEU A 91 -9.46 1.22 -7.50
N LYS A 92 -10.10 1.49 -8.63
CA LYS A 92 -9.56 2.34 -9.68
C LYS A 92 -9.24 3.73 -9.13
N GLN A 93 -10.17 4.35 -8.38
CA GLN A 93 -9.94 5.65 -7.76
C GLN A 93 -8.76 5.62 -6.81
N LYS A 94 -8.67 4.64 -5.90
CA LYS A 94 -7.55 4.52 -4.96
C LYS A 94 -6.21 4.33 -5.66
N LEU A 95 -6.18 3.57 -6.76
CA LEU A 95 -4.95 3.41 -7.54
C LEU A 95 -4.55 4.71 -8.25
N VAL A 96 -5.51 5.44 -8.80
CA VAL A 96 -5.28 6.75 -9.43
C VAL A 96 -4.76 7.75 -8.39
N ASP A 97 -5.30 7.75 -7.17
CA ASP A 97 -4.81 8.60 -6.06
C ASP A 97 -3.34 8.30 -5.74
N ILE A 98 -2.97 7.01 -5.65
CA ILE A 98 -1.57 6.58 -5.47
C ILE A 98 -0.70 7.10 -6.62
N ILE A 99 -1.13 6.93 -7.87
CA ILE A 99 -0.36 7.34 -9.04
C ILE A 99 -0.16 8.85 -9.08
N THR A 100 -1.22 9.63 -8.89
CA THR A 100 -1.18 11.09 -8.98
C THR A 100 -0.44 11.74 -7.81
N THR A 101 -0.39 11.07 -6.65
CA THR A 101 0.28 11.59 -5.45
C THR A 101 1.75 11.22 -5.39
N PHE A 102 2.12 10.02 -5.85
CA PHE A 102 3.48 9.48 -5.64
C PHE A 102 4.24 9.12 -6.94
N ILE A 103 3.58 8.82 -8.05
CA ILE A 103 4.22 8.16 -9.20
C ILE A 103 4.49 9.11 -10.37
N LEU A 104 3.59 10.04 -10.65
CA LEU A 104 3.72 10.91 -11.82
C LEU A 104 4.88 11.91 -11.64
N PRO A 105 5.54 12.31 -12.74
CA PRO A 105 6.51 13.39 -12.68
C PRO A 105 5.87 14.67 -12.15
N ASN A 106 6.54 15.34 -11.20
CA ASN A 106 6.05 16.54 -10.50
C ASN A 106 4.84 16.28 -9.60
N SER A 107 4.59 15.03 -9.21
CA SER A 107 3.64 14.71 -8.15
C SER A 107 4.04 15.38 -6.83
N PRO A 108 3.07 15.76 -5.97
CA PRO A 108 3.36 16.46 -4.73
C PRO A 108 4.23 15.66 -3.76
N LYS A 109 4.20 14.33 -3.87
CA LYS A 109 4.99 13.39 -3.04
C LYS A 109 5.70 12.37 -3.94
N GLU A 110 6.25 12.82 -5.07
CA GLU A 110 6.94 11.96 -6.05
C GLU A 110 8.03 11.11 -5.39
N ILE A 111 7.92 9.79 -5.50
CA ILE A 111 8.92 8.84 -4.97
C ILE A 111 10.04 8.60 -5.98
N ASN A 112 11.25 8.35 -5.46
CA ASN A 112 12.42 8.10 -6.29
C ASN A 112 12.46 6.65 -6.81
N ILE A 113 11.92 6.42 -8.00
CA ILE A 113 11.88 5.12 -8.68
C ILE A 113 12.45 5.18 -10.09
N LEU A 114 12.90 4.04 -10.61
CA LEU A 114 13.42 3.96 -11.97
C LEU A 114 12.32 4.28 -12.99
N SER A 115 12.64 5.09 -14.01
CA SER A 115 11.67 5.51 -15.03
C SER A 115 10.98 4.35 -15.74
N VAL A 116 11.71 3.27 -16.03
CA VAL A 116 11.13 2.05 -16.62
C VAL A 116 10.01 1.46 -15.75
N THR A 117 10.20 1.41 -14.43
CA THR A 117 9.21 0.88 -13.48
C THR A 117 7.96 1.74 -13.44
N ARG A 118 8.14 3.07 -13.47
CA ARG A 118 7.04 4.02 -13.56
C ARG A 118 6.25 3.81 -14.85
N ASP A 119 6.94 3.78 -15.99
CA ASP A 119 6.31 3.71 -17.30
C ASP A 119 5.56 2.37 -17.49
N ASP A 120 6.13 1.26 -16.99
CA ASP A 120 5.48 -0.05 -16.95
C ASP A 120 4.20 -0.04 -16.09
N LEU A 121 4.23 0.60 -14.91
CA LEU A 121 3.05 0.74 -14.05
C LEU A 121 1.96 1.57 -14.75
N LEU A 122 2.31 2.72 -15.32
CA LEU A 122 1.37 3.59 -16.02
C LEU A 122 0.74 2.86 -17.22
N THR A 123 1.52 2.07 -17.95
CA THR A 123 1.03 1.26 -19.07
C THR A 123 0.04 0.20 -18.59
N ASN A 124 0.35 -0.54 -17.52
CA ASN A 124 -0.56 -1.52 -16.93
C ASN A 124 -1.91 -0.90 -16.55
N VAL A 125 -1.89 0.28 -15.95
CA VAL A 125 -3.11 0.93 -15.45
C VAL A 125 -3.92 1.59 -16.56
N PHE A 126 -3.30 2.43 -17.39
CA PHE A 126 -4.04 3.28 -18.34
C PHE A 126 -4.26 2.62 -19.71
N GLN A 127 -3.38 1.71 -20.13
CA GLN A 127 -3.53 1.02 -21.42
C GLN A 127 -4.22 -0.33 -21.26
N TYR A 128 -3.87 -1.11 -20.23
CA TYR A 128 -4.41 -2.45 -20.03
C TYR A 128 -5.58 -2.51 -19.02
N ASN A 129 -5.95 -1.40 -18.39
CA ASN A 129 -6.98 -1.36 -17.34
C ASN A 129 -6.73 -2.41 -16.23
N ASN A 130 -5.46 -2.65 -15.90
CA ASN A 130 -5.06 -3.60 -14.89
C ASN A 130 -5.05 -2.92 -13.52
N TYR A 131 -5.92 -3.37 -12.63
CA TYR A 131 -6.04 -2.90 -11.24
C TYR A 131 -5.68 -3.99 -10.22
N HIS A 132 -4.93 -5.01 -10.65
CA HIS A 132 -4.50 -6.06 -9.75
C HIS A 132 -3.38 -5.55 -8.82
N PRO A 133 -3.41 -5.84 -7.50
CA PRO A 133 -2.45 -5.30 -6.53
C PRO A 133 -0.99 -5.66 -6.79
N SER A 134 -0.73 -6.72 -7.58
CA SER A 134 0.64 -7.15 -7.88
C SER A 134 1.38 -6.19 -8.81
N ILE A 135 0.69 -5.35 -9.58
CA ILE A 135 1.37 -4.39 -10.47
C ILE A 135 2.17 -3.33 -9.71
N LEU A 136 1.85 -3.12 -8.43
CA LEU A 136 2.59 -2.23 -7.53
C LEU A 136 3.79 -2.90 -6.87
N ASP A 137 3.97 -4.23 -7.01
CA ASP A 137 5.08 -4.96 -6.37
C ASP A 137 6.47 -4.41 -6.77
N PRO A 138 6.77 -4.16 -8.05
CA PRO A 138 8.08 -3.64 -8.46
C PRO A 138 8.39 -2.28 -7.82
N VAL A 139 7.40 -1.39 -7.77
CA VAL A 139 7.52 -0.04 -7.21
C VAL A 139 7.65 -0.10 -5.69
N ARG A 140 6.78 -0.88 -5.02
CA ARG A 140 6.84 -1.06 -3.56
C ARG A 140 8.18 -1.62 -3.12
N ASN A 141 8.71 -2.61 -3.84
CA ASN A 141 9.98 -3.25 -3.48
C ASN A 141 11.15 -2.25 -3.61
N GLN A 142 11.19 -1.41 -4.66
CA GLN A 142 12.22 -0.35 -4.77
C GLN A 142 12.16 0.64 -3.60
N VAL A 143 10.97 1.07 -3.20
CA VAL A 143 10.81 2.00 -2.07
C VAL A 143 11.18 1.35 -0.74
N TYR A 144 10.82 0.06 -0.55
CA TYR A 144 11.23 -0.69 0.63
C TYR A 144 12.76 -0.81 0.72
N GLU A 145 13.41 -1.22 -0.37
CA GLU A 145 14.87 -1.34 -0.44
C GLU A 145 15.57 0.01 -0.23
N LEU A 146 15.02 1.09 -0.81
CA LEU A 146 15.48 2.45 -0.59
C LEU A 146 15.44 2.80 0.91
N MET A 147 14.27 2.70 1.55
CA MET A 147 14.12 3.00 2.98
C MET A 147 15.02 2.12 3.85
N GLN A 148 15.17 0.84 3.51
CA GLN A 148 16.01 -0.10 4.25
C GLN A 148 17.49 0.25 4.17
N ALA A 149 17.96 0.64 2.98
CA ALA A 149 19.37 0.96 2.74
C ALA A 149 19.75 2.36 3.24
N SER A 150 18.84 3.34 3.19
CA SER A 150 19.11 4.73 3.57
C SER A 150 18.58 5.07 4.96
N SER A 151 17.29 5.37 5.08
CA SER A 151 16.68 6.01 6.25
C SER A 151 16.65 5.09 7.47
N PHE A 152 16.41 3.80 7.28
CA PHE A 152 16.32 2.84 8.38
C PHE A 152 17.67 2.64 9.09
N ASN A 153 18.78 2.65 8.35
CA ASN A 153 20.12 2.56 8.94
C ASN A 153 20.49 3.80 9.76
N GLN A 154 19.93 4.97 9.44
CA GLN A 154 20.15 6.21 10.18
C GLN A 154 19.22 6.34 11.40
N PHE A 155 18.09 5.65 11.37
CA PHE A 155 17.10 5.65 12.44
C PHE A 155 17.51 4.81 13.65
N LEU A 156 18.25 3.72 13.42
CA LEU A 156 18.76 2.83 14.49
C LEU A 156 19.95 3.44 15.24
#